data_AF-A0A7S3FWR7-F1
#
_entry.id   AF-A0A7S3FWR7-F1
#
_cell.length_a   1.000
_cell.length_b   1.000
_cell.length_c   1.000
_cell.angle_alpha   90.00
_cell.angle_beta   90.00
_cell.angle_gamma   90.00
#
_symmetry.space_group_name_H-M   'P 1'
#
loop_
_entity.id
_entity.type
_entity.pdbx_description
1 polymer ?
#
loop_
_entity_poly.entity_id
_entity_poly.type
_entity_poly.pdbx_seq_one_letter_code
_entity_poly.pdbx_strand_id
1 'polypeptide(L)'
;MSQLIFVIEHCENCNNHAWNTRHDINQYKNYAVNIAKSIKESVPQAEIVFNMVPKQFAMSDVYCQLVHNSDEQNPYFEIVPRIGSFEISINGVLLFSKSLSGIWPNYQAIGNKCEQVSQALQ
;
A
#
# COMPACT_ATOMS: atom_id res chain seq x y z
N MET A 1 10.66 -15.72 12.81
CA MET A 1 10.47 -14.28 12.56
C MET A 1 9.35 -14.13 11.55
N SER A 2 8.32 -13.35 11.85
CA SER A 2 7.22 -13.08 10.92
C SER A 2 7.74 -12.30 9.71
N GLN A 3 7.36 -12.73 8.51
CA GLN A 3 7.67 -12.01 7.27
C GLN A 3 7.09 -10.59 7.33
N LEU A 4 7.88 -9.60 6.89
CA LEU A 4 7.43 -8.20 6.79
C LEU A 4 6.71 -8.01 5.46
N ILE A 5 5.42 -7.70 5.51
CA ILE A 5 4.59 -7.51 4.33
C ILE A 5 4.15 -6.05 4.27
N PHE A 6 4.55 -5.36 3.21
CA PHE A 6 4.13 -4.01 2.91
C PHE A 6 2.99 -4.03 1.91
N VAL A 7 1.92 -3.30 2.21
CA VAL A 7 0.80 -3.09 1.29
C VAL A 7 0.88 -1.66 0.78
N ILE A 8 0.85 -1.51 -0.54
CA ILE A 8 0.72 -0.22 -1.22
C ILE A 8 -0.68 -0.17 -1.84
N GLU A 9 -1.62 0.50 -1.16
CA GLU A 9 -2.90 0.87 -1.75
C GLU A 9 -2.66 2.10 -2.63
N HIS A 10 -3.10 2.06 -3.89
CA HIS A 10 -3.12 3.24 -4.73
C HIS A 10 -4.39 3.26 -5.59
N CYS A 11 -4.88 4.46 -5.85
CA CYS A 11 -6.03 4.66 -6.71
C CYS A 11 -5.85 3.97 -8.08
N GLU A 12 -6.92 3.34 -8.56
CA GLU A 12 -7.01 2.70 -9.86
C GLU A 12 -8.22 3.20 -10.64
N ASN A 13 -8.26 2.88 -11.93
CA ASN A 13 -9.38 3.22 -12.82
C ASN A 13 -9.75 4.72 -12.78
N CYS A 14 -8.74 5.61 -12.77
CA CYS A 14 -8.92 7.06 -12.67
C CYS A 14 -9.87 7.65 -13.71
N ASN A 15 -9.97 7.02 -14.88
CA ASN A 15 -10.92 7.40 -15.93
C ASN A 15 -12.39 7.37 -15.46
N ASN A 16 -12.75 6.46 -14.55
CA ASN A 16 -14.13 6.32 -14.05
C ASN A 16 -14.55 7.48 -13.13
N HIS A 17 -13.60 8.25 -12.61
CA HIS A 17 -13.83 9.40 -11.74
C HIS A 17 -13.13 10.67 -12.27
N ALA A 18 -12.87 10.73 -13.59
CA ALA A 18 -12.24 11.88 -14.23
C ALA A 18 -13.18 13.09 -14.35
N TRP A 19 -14.49 12.90 -14.16
CA TRP A 19 -15.49 13.98 -14.25
C TRP A 19 -15.39 15.00 -13.10
N ASN A 20 -14.83 14.62 -11.95
CA ASN A 20 -14.65 15.50 -10.77
C ASN A 20 -13.26 15.42 -10.13
N THR A 21 -12.32 14.68 -10.72
CA THR A 21 -10.93 14.63 -10.24
C THR A 21 -9.96 14.88 -11.39
N ARG A 22 -8.73 15.20 -11.04
CA ARG A 22 -7.62 15.31 -11.99
C ARG A 22 -6.58 14.20 -11.78
N HIS A 23 -7.03 13.03 -11.31
CA HIS A 23 -6.13 11.92 -11.04
C HIS A 23 -5.60 11.32 -12.34
N ASP A 24 -4.29 11.06 -12.38
CA ASP A 24 -3.62 10.34 -13.46
C ASP A 24 -3.18 8.97 -12.98
N ILE A 25 -3.74 7.91 -13.58
CA ILE A 25 -3.43 6.52 -13.23
C ILE A 25 -1.92 6.20 -13.37
N ASN A 26 -1.23 6.82 -14.33
CA ASN A 26 0.20 6.60 -14.53
C ASN A 26 1.00 7.23 -13.41
N GLN A 27 0.57 8.37 -12.87
CA GLN A 27 1.19 8.97 -11.70
C GLN A 27 1.10 8.01 -10.50
N TYR A 28 -0.09 7.51 -10.18
CA TYR A 28 -0.28 6.55 -9.07
C TYR A 28 0.59 5.31 -9.22
N LYS A 29 0.58 4.69 -10.42
CA LYS A 29 1.41 3.50 -10.72
C LYS A 29 2.91 3.77 -10.60
N ASN A 30 3.38 4.89 -11.15
CA ASN A 30 4.80 5.25 -11.08
C ASN A 30 5.25 5.50 -9.64
N TYR A 31 4.43 6.19 -8.84
CA TYR A 31 4.70 6.37 -7.41
C TYR A 31 4.74 5.03 -6.68
N ALA A 32 3.79 4.12 -6.93
CA ALA A 32 3.75 2.80 -6.31
C ALA A 32 5.01 1.98 -6.60
N VAL A 33 5.45 1.95 -7.86
CA VAL A 33 6.68 1.24 -8.27
C VAL A 33 7.93 1.87 -7.66
N ASN A 34 8.05 3.19 -7.66
CA ASN A 34 9.22 3.88 -7.09
C ASN A 34 9.30 3.71 -5.57
N ILE A 35 8.16 3.76 -4.88
CA ILE A 35 8.07 3.47 -3.45
C ILE A 35 8.48 2.02 -3.17
N ALA A 36 7.93 1.06 -3.92
CA ALA A 36 8.28 -0.35 -3.75
C ALA A 36 9.78 -0.60 -3.95
N LYS A 37 10.38 0.05 -4.95
CA LYS A 37 11.84 0.02 -5.18
C LYS A 37 12.60 0.56 -3.96
N SER A 38 12.22 1.73 -3.45
CA SER A 38 12.88 2.31 -2.27
C SER A 38 12.72 1.44 -1.03
N ILE A 39 11.55 0.82 -0.82
CA ILE A 39 11.34 -0.13 0.28
C ILE A 39 12.22 -1.36 0.12
N LYS A 40 12.36 -1.91 -1.10
CA LYS A 40 13.23 -3.06 -1.37
C LYS A 40 14.71 -2.75 -1.19
N GLU A 41 15.15 -1.55 -1.53
CA GLU A 41 16.53 -1.12 -1.30
C GLU A 41 16.85 -1.03 0.20
N SER A 42 15.92 -0.52 1.01
CA SER A 42 16.08 -0.38 2.46
C SER A 42 15.77 -1.66 3.25
N VAL A 43 14.86 -2.50 2.77
CA VAL A 43 14.40 -3.75 3.42
C VAL A 43 14.32 -4.88 2.38
N PRO A 44 15.46 -5.50 2.01
CA PRO A 44 15.52 -6.46 0.89
C PRO A 44 14.59 -7.67 1.03
N GLN A 45 14.39 -8.13 2.26
CA GLN A 45 13.56 -9.29 2.62
C GLN A 45 12.05 -8.99 2.69
N ALA A 46 11.64 -7.73 2.52
CA ALA A 46 10.23 -7.33 2.59
C ALA A 46 9.42 -7.97 1.45
N GLU A 47 8.23 -8.46 1.73
CA GLU A 47 7.22 -8.71 0.70
C GLU A 47 6.47 -7.41 0.43
N ILE A 48 6.18 -7.12 -0.84
CA ILE A 48 5.43 -5.93 -1.23
C ILE A 48 4.28 -6.35 -2.13
N VAL A 49 3.08 -5.95 -1.77
CA VAL A 49 1.85 -6.20 -2.52
C VAL A 49 1.14 -4.89 -2.84
N PHE A 50 0.46 -4.85 -3.98
CA PHE A 50 -0.26 -3.67 -4.47
C PHE A 50 -1.75 -3.96 -4.48
N ASN A 51 -2.55 -3.08 -3.87
CA ASN A 51 -4.01 -3.21 -3.81
C ASN A 51 -4.50 -4.60 -3.37
N MET A 52 -3.72 -5.30 -2.54
CA MET A 52 -4.03 -6.59 -1.98
C MET A 52 -3.58 -6.64 -0.52
N VAL A 53 -4.31 -7.38 0.31
CA VAL A 53 -4.02 -7.51 1.75
C VAL A 53 -3.97 -8.99 2.12
N PRO A 54 -2.92 -9.45 2.81
CA PRO A 54 -2.91 -10.79 3.38
C PRO A 54 -4.13 -11.01 4.30
N LYS A 55 -4.82 -12.15 4.18
CA LYS A 55 -6.01 -12.49 4.97
C LYS A 55 -5.80 -12.30 6.48
N GLN A 56 -4.59 -12.59 6.97
CA GLN A 56 -4.21 -12.42 8.39
C GLN A 56 -4.27 -10.96 8.88
N PHE A 57 -4.16 -9.97 7.99
CA PHE A 57 -4.21 -8.54 8.34
C PHE A 57 -5.51 -7.86 7.90
N ALA A 58 -6.43 -8.60 7.26
CA ALA A 58 -7.65 -8.06 6.66
C ALA A 58 -8.56 -7.29 7.63
N MET A 59 -8.53 -7.65 8.91
CA MET A 59 -9.32 -7.01 9.97
C MET A 59 -8.67 -5.76 10.56
N SER A 60 -7.53 -5.31 10.03
CA SER A 60 -6.89 -4.08 10.48
C SER A 60 -7.64 -2.86 9.95
N ASP A 61 -7.88 -1.87 10.81
CA ASP A 61 -8.68 -0.67 10.50
C ASP A 61 -8.17 0.17 9.31
N VAL A 62 -6.93 -0.06 8.90
CA VAL A 62 -6.29 0.64 7.78
C VAL A 62 -6.85 0.21 6.42
N TYR A 63 -7.46 -0.97 6.35
CA TYR A 63 -7.98 -1.53 5.11
C TYR A 63 -9.49 -1.33 5.02
N CYS A 64 -9.93 -0.90 3.85
CA CYS A 64 -11.34 -0.66 3.56
C CYS A 64 -11.69 -1.34 2.23
N GLN A 65 -12.98 -1.63 2.02
CA GLN A 65 -13.51 -2.07 0.72
C GLN A 65 -12.81 -3.33 0.16
N LEU A 66 -12.56 -4.32 1.03
CA LEU A 66 -12.01 -5.60 0.62
C LEU A 66 -13.04 -6.40 -0.19
N VAL A 67 -12.59 -6.96 -1.31
CA VAL A 67 -13.39 -7.88 -2.11
C VAL A 67 -13.40 -9.22 -1.39
N HIS A 68 -14.60 -9.77 -1.17
CA HIS A 68 -14.74 -11.08 -0.54
C HIS A 68 -13.99 -12.15 -1.34
N ASN A 69 -13.18 -12.95 -0.66
CA ASN A 69 -12.44 -14.06 -1.24
C ASN A 69 -12.66 -15.35 -0.44
N SER A 70 -13.45 -16.26 -0.99
CA SER A 70 -13.76 -17.57 -0.42
C SER A 70 -12.76 -18.67 -0.81
N ASP A 71 -11.80 -18.39 -1.70
CA ASP A 71 -10.78 -19.36 -2.08
C ASP A 71 -9.71 -19.46 -0.99
N GLU A 72 -9.68 -20.60 -0.29
CA GLU A 72 -8.72 -20.88 0.78
C GLU A 72 -7.26 -20.92 0.29
N GLN A 73 -7.03 -21.21 -1.00
CA GLN A 73 -5.68 -21.28 -1.55
C GLN A 73 -5.07 -19.91 -1.83
N ASN A 74 -5.90 -18.88 -2.01
CA ASN A 74 -5.45 -17.51 -2.19
C ASN A 74 -5.33 -16.82 -0.82
N PRO A 75 -4.10 -16.48 -0.36
CA PRO A 75 -3.90 -15.88 0.96
C PRO A 75 -4.21 -14.38 1.01
N TYR A 76 -4.73 -13.79 -0.07
CA TYR A 76 -4.98 -12.36 -0.20
C TYR A 76 -6.46 -12.01 -0.39
N PHE A 77 -6.89 -10.85 0.11
CA PHE A 77 -8.06 -10.14 -0.39
C PHE A 77 -7.61 -9.03 -1.34
N GLU A 78 -8.37 -8.78 -2.40
CA GLU A 78 -8.20 -7.59 -3.23
C GLU A 78 -8.81 -6.37 -2.53
N ILE A 79 -8.20 -5.21 -2.72
CA ILE A 79 -8.71 -3.92 -2.25
C ILE A 79 -9.38 -3.24 -3.43
N VAL A 80 -10.60 -2.72 -3.23
CA VAL A 80 -11.13 -1.67 -4.12
C VAL A 80 -10.60 -0.34 -3.60
N PRO A 81 -9.57 0.26 -4.24
CA PRO A 81 -8.91 1.44 -3.68
C PRO A 81 -9.85 2.64 -3.70
N ARG A 82 -9.75 3.48 -2.67
CA ARG A 82 -10.53 4.72 -2.58
C ARG A 82 -10.09 5.70 -3.67
N ILE A 83 -11.02 6.56 -4.10
CA ILE A 83 -10.71 7.60 -5.08
C ILE A 83 -9.62 8.52 -4.52
N GLY A 84 -8.49 8.59 -5.22
CA GLY A 84 -7.36 9.44 -4.89
C GLY A 84 -6.40 8.91 -3.81
N SER A 85 -6.64 7.71 -3.26
CA SER A 85 -5.84 7.15 -2.17
C SER A 85 -4.43 6.76 -2.62
N PHE A 86 -3.48 6.92 -1.70
CA PHE A 86 -2.14 6.37 -1.82
C PHE A 86 -1.65 6.09 -0.40
N GLU A 87 -1.72 4.84 0.00
CA GLU A 87 -1.57 4.41 1.39
C GLU A 87 -0.50 3.32 1.45
N ILE A 88 0.35 3.40 2.47
CA ILE A 88 1.42 2.44 2.67
C ILE A 88 1.27 1.92 4.09
N SER A 89 1.18 0.60 4.25
CA SER A 89 1.16 -0.06 5.55
C SER A 89 2.16 -1.20 5.61
N ILE A 90 2.52 -1.60 6.83
CA ILE A 90 3.31 -2.79 7.13
C ILE A 90 2.54 -3.67 8.11
N ASN A 91 2.27 -4.92 7.75
CA ASN A 91 1.58 -5.87 8.61
C ASN A 91 0.29 -5.32 9.28
N GLY A 92 -0.48 -4.50 8.55
CA GLY A 92 -1.71 -3.88 9.08
C GLY A 92 -1.53 -2.53 9.78
N VAL A 93 -0.29 -2.05 9.94
CA VAL A 93 0.01 -0.74 10.56
C VAL A 93 0.27 0.31 9.48
N LEU A 94 -0.50 1.40 9.49
CA LEU A 94 -0.35 2.50 8.53
C LEU A 94 0.97 3.25 8.73
N LEU A 95 1.78 3.35 7.68
CA LEU A 95 3.04 4.09 7.64
C LEU A 95 2.90 5.46 6.99
N PHE A 96 2.11 5.54 5.92
CA PHE A 96 1.88 6.77 5.18
C PHE A 96 0.48 6.80 4.60
N SER A 97 -0.13 7.98 4.59
CA SER A 97 -1.42 8.22 3.97
C SER A 97 -1.41 9.53 3.20
N LYS A 98 -1.62 9.45 1.89
CA LYS A 98 -1.88 10.63 1.05
C LYS A 98 -3.22 11.26 1.42
N SER A 99 -4.22 10.45 1.78
CA SER A 99 -5.54 10.96 2.15
C SER A 99 -5.49 11.82 3.43
N LEU A 100 -4.64 11.44 4.39
CA LEU A 100 -4.44 12.22 5.63
C LEU A 100 -3.43 13.36 5.47
N SER A 101 -2.35 13.16 4.71
CA SER A 101 -1.28 14.17 4.57
C SER A 101 -1.55 15.22 3.50
N GLY A 102 -2.40 14.92 2.52
CA GLY A 102 -2.68 15.78 1.36
C GLY A 102 -1.54 15.89 0.35
N ILE A 103 -0.43 15.16 0.54
CA ILE A 103 0.79 15.27 -0.28
C ILE A 103 1.20 13.92 -0.86
N TRP A 104 2.03 13.95 -1.90
CA TRP A 104 2.68 12.75 -2.43
C TRP A 104 3.86 12.36 -1.53
N PRO A 105 4.11 11.05 -1.32
CA PRO A 105 5.23 10.61 -0.51
C PRO A 105 6.56 10.89 -1.21
N ASN A 106 7.58 11.24 -0.42
CA ASN A 106 8.96 11.24 -0.87
C ASN A 106 9.53 9.81 -0.78
N TYR A 107 10.10 9.30 -1.88
CA TYR A 107 10.53 7.91 -1.97
C TYR A 107 11.56 7.55 -0.89
N GLN A 108 12.63 8.33 -0.80
CA GLN A 108 13.72 8.08 0.14
C GLN A 108 13.26 8.18 1.60
N ALA A 109 12.42 9.16 1.92
CA ALA A 109 11.87 9.28 3.27
C ALA A 109 11.01 8.08 3.67
N ILE A 110 10.24 7.52 2.73
CA ILE A 110 9.48 6.29 2.96
C ILE A 110 10.41 5.10 3.15
N GLY A 111 11.41 4.90 2.29
CA GLY A 111 12.39 3.81 2.45
C GLY A 111 13.04 3.83 3.84
N ASN A 112 13.55 4.98 4.26
CA ASN A 112 14.14 5.17 5.59
C ASN A 112 13.15 4.88 6.72
N LYS A 113 11.90 5.35 6.60
CA LYS A 113 10.86 5.08 7.61
C LYS A 113 10.53 3.59 7.68
N CYS A 114 10.44 2.91 6.54
CA CYS A 114 10.19 1.48 6.47
C CYS A 114 11.32 0.68 7.12
N GLU A 115 12.58 1.07 6.91
CA GLU A 115 13.73 0.45 7.58
C GLU A 115 13.65 0.57 9.11
N GLN A 116 13.44 1.80 9.61
CA GLN A 116 13.34 2.06 11.05
C GLN A 116 12.23 1.26 11.72
N VAL A 117 11.04 1.22 11.11
CA VAL A 117 9.92 0.44 11.64
C VAL A 117 10.19 -1.05 11.52
N SER A 118 10.82 -1.51 10.44
CA SER A 118 11.17 -2.92 10.25
C SER A 118 12.14 -3.42 11.33
N GLN A 119 13.13 -2.60 11.71
CA GLN A 119 14.06 -2.91 12.79
C GLN A 119 13.37 -2.98 14.15
N ALA A 120 12.35 -2.15 14.39
CA ALA A 120 11.58 -2.16 15.63
C ALA A 120 10.61 -3.34 15.76
N LEU A 121 10.28 -4.01 14.65
CA LEU A 121 9.39 -5.18 14.60
C LEU A 121 10.15 -6.51 14.61
N GLN A 122 11.48 -6.49 14.61
CA GLN A 122 12.36 -7.66 14.76
C GLN A 122 12.61 -7.99 16.23
#